data_AF-A0A5S9MMB3-F1
#
_entry.id   AF-A0A5S9MMB3-F1
#
_cell.length_a   1.000
_cell.length_b   1.000
_cell.length_c   1.000
_cell.angle_alpha   90.00
_cell.angle_beta   90.00
_cell.angle_gamma   90.00
#
_symmetry.space_group_name_H-M   'P 1'
#
loop_
_entity.id
_entity.type
_entity.pdbx_description
1 polymer ?
#
loop_
_entity_poly.entity_id
_entity_poly.type
_entity_poly.pdbx_seq_one_letter_code
_entity_poly.pdbx_strand_id
1 'polypeptide(L)' 'MLRTMINAAVSMNEVQKQLDIISNNIANSETTGYRAKNTRFSELIRQQFNQVDEKKKAGGKQSSDTCWVKTWHGDNG' A
#
# COMPACT_ATOMS: atom_id res chain seq x y z
N MET A 1 -9.59 -0.63 -9.37
CA MET A 1 -9.43 -1.03 -10.79
C MET A 1 -8.15 -0.48 -11.43
N LEU A 2 -7.82 0.82 -11.33
CA LEU A 2 -6.55 1.34 -11.89
C LEU A 2 -5.30 0.72 -11.23
N ARG A 3 -5.30 0.62 -9.90
CA ARG A 3 -4.16 0.09 -9.12
C ARG A 3 -3.84 -1.37 -9.41
N THR A 4 -4.87 -2.20 -9.59
CA THR A 4 -4.73 -3.62 -9.94
C THR A 4 -4.15 -3.78 -11.34
N MET A 5 -4.55 -2.93 -12.30
CA MET A 5 -3.97 -2.93 -13.65
C MET A 5 -2.52 -2.47 -13.64
N ILE A 6 -2.16 -1.46 -12.86
CA ILE A 6 -0.77 -0.99 -12.72
C ILE A 6 0.11 -2.11 -12.16
N ASN A 7 -0.32 -2.80 -11.10
CA ASN A 7 0.44 -3.91 -10.52
C ASN A 7 0.56 -5.09 -11.50
N ALA A 8 -0.52 -5.39 -12.23
CA ALA A 8 -0.50 -6.41 -13.28
C ALA A 8 0.47 -6.04 -14.41
N ALA A 9 0.49 -4.78 -14.86
CA ALA A 9 1.39 -4.29 -15.89
C ALA A 9 2.87 -4.34 -15.46
N VAL A 10 3.17 -3.96 -14.21
CA VAL A 10 4.52 -4.10 -13.62
C VAL A 10 4.92 -5.56 -13.58
N SER A 11 4.05 -6.45 -13.10
CA SER A 11 4.32 -7.88 -13.03
C SER A 11 4.58 -8.47 -14.43
N MET A 12 3.78 -8.09 -15.42
CA MET A 12 3.93 -8.54 -16.81
C MET A 12 5.25 -8.07 -17.44
N ASN A 13 5.64 -6.82 -17.17
CA ASN A 13 6.94 -6.30 -17.61
C ASN A 13 8.09 -7.10 -16.98
N GLU A 14 8.01 -7.43 -15.69
CA GLU A 14 9.04 -8.25 -15.06
C GLU A 14 9.08 -9.68 -15.59
N VAL A 15 7.93 -10.29 -15.88
CA VAL A 15 7.87 -11.60 -16.55
C VAL A 15 8.55 -11.54 -17.92
N GLN A 16 8.31 -10.48 -18.70
CA GLN A 16 8.98 -10.30 -20.00
C GLN A 16 10.50 -10.26 -19.85
N LYS A 17 11.02 -9.50 -18.88
CA LYS A 17 12.47 -9.45 -18.63
C LYS A 17 13.04 -10.80 -18.21
N GLN A 18 12.32 -11.57 -17.38
CA GLN A 18 12.74 -12.92 -17.03
C GLN A 18 12.81 -13.84 -18.25
N LEU A 19 11.81 -13.77 -19.13
CA LEU A 19 11.79 -14.52 -20.39
C LEU A 19 12.96 -14.13 -21.29
N ASP A 20 13.27 -12.84 -21.41
CA ASP A 20 14.41 -12.37 -22.21
C ASP A 20 15.75 -12.89 -21.66
N ILE A 21 15.90 -12.97 -20.34
CA ILE A 21 17.10 -13.53 -19.71
C ILE A 21 17.20 -15.04 -19.94
N ILE A 22 16.08 -15.77 -19.79
CA ILE A 22 16.03 -17.20 -20.08
C ILE A 22 16.39 -17.45 -21.54
N SER A 23 15.81 -16.69 -22.47
CA SER A 23 16.11 -16.76 -23.89
C SER A 23 17.61 -16.55 -24.16
N ASN A 24 18.21 -15.52 -23.57
CA ASN A 24 19.65 -15.27 -23.68
C ASN A 24 20.50 -16.41 -23.11
N ASN A 25 20.09 -17.01 -21.98
CA ASN A 25 20.81 -18.14 -21.38
C ASN A 25 20.72 -19.38 -22.28
N ILE A 26 19.54 -19.67 -22.84
CA ILE A 26 19.33 -20.80 -23.75
C ILE A 26 20.15 -20.61 -25.02
N ALA A 27 20.08 -19.42 -25.63
CA ALA A 27 20.82 -19.10 -26.85
C ALA A 27 22.34 -19.24 -26.70
N ASN A 28 22.87 -19.06 -25.48
CA ASN A 28 24.30 -19.18 -25.19
C ASN A 28 24.66 -20.46 -24.40
N SER A 29 23.73 -21.42 -24.29
CA SER A 29 23.93 -22.62 -23.47
C SER A 29 25.09 -23.50 -23.97
N GLU A 30 25.43 -23.42 -25.26
CA GLU A 30 26.51 -24.20 -25.89
C GLU A 30 27.83 -23.43 -25.99
N THR A 31 27.84 -22.15 -25.59
CA THR A 31 29.04 -21.32 -25.64
C THR A 31 29.95 -21.64 -24.47
N THR A 32 31.13 -22.21 -24.75
CA THR A 32 32.13 -22.53 -23.72
C THR A 32 32.55 -21.29 -22.93
N GLY A 33 32.50 -21.38 -21.60
CA GLY A 33 32.84 -20.28 -20.70
C GLY A 33 31.70 -19.27 -20.45
N TYR A 34 30.51 -19.48 -21.02
CA TYR A 34 29.35 -18.65 -20.74
C TYR A 34 28.83 -18.83 -19.30
N ARG A 35 28.40 -17.72 -18.68
CA ARG A 35 27.81 -17.70 -17.34
C ARG A 35 26.35 -17.24 -17.44
N ALA A 36 25.44 -18.12 -17.02
CA ALA A 36 24.02 -17.84 -17.01
C ALA A 36 23.69 -16.65 -16.10
N LYS A 37 22.79 -15.79 -16.56
CA LYS A 37 22.26 -14.65 -15.81
C LYS A 37 20.97 -15.06 -15.11
N ASN A 38 20.79 -14.62 -13.87
CA ASN A 38 19.55 -14.83 -13.13
C ASN A 38 19.08 -13.51 -12.54
N THR A 39 17.80 -13.21 -12.69
CA THR A 39 17.19 -11.98 -12.15
C THR A 39 15.98 -12.34 -11.31
N ARG A 40 15.88 -11.71 -10.14
CA ARG A 40 14.77 -11.87 -9.21
C ARG A 40 14.13 -10.51 -8.99
N PHE A 41 12.80 -10.49 -8.97
CA PHE A 41 12.03 -9.29 -8.68
C PHE A 41 11.21 -9.52 -7.42
N SER A 42 11.02 -8.45 -6.65
CA SER A 42 10.16 -8.45 -5.47
C SER A 42 9.24 -7.26 -5.57
N GLU A 43 7.94 -7.50 -5.41
CA GLU A 43 6.97 -6.42 -5.39
C GLU A 43 7.13 -5.62 -4.09
N LEU A 44 7.08 -4.29 -4.19
CA LEU A 44 7.06 -3.43 -3.02
C LEU A 44 5.63 -3.40 -2.45
N ILE A 45 5.40 -4.09 -1.34
CA ILE A 45 4.12 -4.02 -0.62
C ILE A 45 3.95 -2.59 -0.10
N ARG A 46 2.98 -1.86 -0.68
CA ARG A 46 2.58 -0.53 -0.22
C ARG A 46 1.33 -0.68 0.64
N GLN A 47 1.47 -0.48 1.95
CA GLN A 47 0.33 -0.46 2.88
C GLN A 47 -0.61 0.68 2.48
N GLN A 48 -1.83 0.34 2.07
CA GLN A 48 -2.87 1.32 1.79
C GLN A 48 -3.43 1.77 3.15
N PHE A 49 -2.87 2.84 3.73
CA PHE A 49 -3.51 3.52 4.84
C PHE A 49 -4.85 4.01 4.33
N ASN A 50 -5.90 3.31 4.72
CA ASN A 50 -7.26 3.72 4.47
C ASN A 50 -7.44 4.97 5.36
N GLN A 51 -7.32 6.17 4.79
CA GLN A 51 -7.80 7.40 5.44
C GLN A 51 -9.35 7.35 5.49
N VAL A 52 -9.90 6.40 6.23
CA VAL A 52 -11.33 6.35 6.60
C VAL A 52 -11.56 6.87 8.01
N ASP A 53 -10.50 7.10 8.79
CA ASP A 53 -10.63 7.60 10.16
C ASP A 53 -10.63 9.12 10.27
N GLU A 54 -10.45 9.87 9.18
CA GLU A 54 -10.63 11.33 9.22
C GLU A 54 -12.11 11.74 9.11
N LYS A 55 -13.00 10.87 8.61
CA LYS A 55 -14.45 11.16 8.56
C LYS A 55 -15.26 10.56 9.73
N LYS A 56 -14.63 9.85 10.66
CA LYS A 56 -15.29 9.42 11.92
C LYS A 56 -14.77 10.10 13.19
N LYS A 57 -13.88 11.10 13.06
CA LYS A 57 -13.49 11.99 14.18
C LYS A 57 -13.67 13.49 13.95
N ALA A 58 -14.28 13.90 12.83
CA ALA A 58 -14.77 15.28 12.63
C ALA A 58 -16.29 15.41 12.77
N GLY A 59 -16.98 14.40 13.32
CA GLY A 59 -18.42 14.40 13.60
C GLY A 59 -18.75 14.16 15.07
N GLY A 60 -17.80 14.42 15.98
CA GLY A 60 -17.91 14.13 17.41
C GLY A 60 -17.45 15.30 18.28
N LYS A 61 -17.91 16.50 17.98
CA LYS A 61 -18.02 17.58 18.96
C LYS A 61 -19.43 18.11 18.93
N GLN A 62 -20.38 17.26 19.32
CA GLN A 62 -21.62 17.75 19.88
C GLN A 62 -21.28 18.25 21.30
N SER A 63 -20.65 19.42 21.33
CA SER A 63 -20.60 20.28 22.50
C SER A 63 -21.97 20.94 22.62
N SER A 64 -22.98 20.13 22.91
CA SER A 64 -24.26 20.63 23.36
C SER A 64 -24.59 19.82 24.62
N ASP A 65 -24.83 20.56 25.72
CA ASP A 65 -25.76 20.17 26.77
C ASP A 65 -25.25 19.56 28.08
N THR A 66 -23.99 19.73 28.53
CA THR A 66 -23.65 19.32 29.92
C THR A 66 -22.71 20.20 30.78
N CYS A 67 -22.21 21.36 30.35
CA CYS A 67 -21.20 22.10 31.17
C CYS A 67 -21.57 23.47 31.74
N TRP A 68 -22.77 24.04 31.52
CA TRP A 68 -23.09 25.37 32.10
C TRP A 68 -24.50 25.54 32.69
N VAL A 69 -25.31 24.49 32.77
CA VAL A 69 -26.66 24.56 33.37
C VAL A 69 -26.78 23.63 34.57
N LYS A 70 -26.06 23.97 35.64
CA LYS A 70 -26.45 23.64 37.02
C LYS A 70 -26.25 24.86 37.91
N THR A 71 -27.07 25.88 37.68
CA THR A 71 -27.53 26.77 38.75
C THR A 71 -28.68 26.06 39.46
N TRP A 72 -28.40 25.47 40.63
CA TRP A 72 -29.41 25.16 41.63
C TRP A 72 -28.82 25.43 43.02
N HIS A 73 -29.33 26.51 43.62
CA HIS A 73 -29.74 26.67 45.01
C HIS A 73 -28.82 26.17 46.14
N GLY A 74 -28.37 27.15 46.96
CA GLY A 74 -28.38 27.13 48.42
C GLY A 74 -27.63 26.01 49.15
N ASP A 75 -26.46 26.34 49.72
CA ASP A 75 -26.28 26.47 51.18
C ASP A 75 -24.80 26.59 51.57
N ASN A 76 -24.58 27.41 52.62
CA ASN A 76 -23.46 27.46 53.58
C ASN A 76 -22.24 28.35 53.28
N GLY A 77 -22.22 29.50 53.97
CA GLY A 77 -21.06 30.38 54.18
C GLY A 77 -21.46 31.82 54.39
#